data_AF-A0A965XSU6-F1
#
_entry.id   AF-A0A965XSU6-F1
#
_cell.length_a   1.000
_cell.length_b   1.000
_cell.length_c   1.000
_cell.angle_alpha   90.00
_cell.angle_beta   90.00
_cell.angle_gamma   90.00
#
_symmetry.space_group_name_H-M   'P 1'
#
loop_
_entity.id
_entity.type
_entity.pdbx_description
1 polymer ?
#
loop_
_entity_poly.entity_id
_entity_poly.type
_entity_poly.pdbx_seq_one_letter_code
_entity_poly.pdbx_strand_id
1 'polypeptide(L)'
;MSIDFTGIGNENDFFSQHYLTVILESDLRDLFAGWRAREDSEGVKQPHDRLLALAGRYFTFRSALAKAPAEEHRDLCLEFQASLLSALEYEFHPGHRELATEGGVSILAEVCRSSGAPELWVVEALDLVGEDQDPLTLTPDATQFDEDMGESFLATPYEELLTKQIFSRPEPPRFVLLLSDTQLVLADRAKWSRKRILRFDLPEIFSRRERSTFQVMAAILHRSSLCPDDGVSLVDTLDENSHRHSFGVSEDLKFALRQSIELLGNEAVRYLREEARAGVFNQPELAEQLSMECLRYMYRMLFLFYIEARPELGYIPLNSESYRSGYSLESLRDLEMMPLTTEESRNGFFIHESLELLFAMLWEGFPPRKSGQAVAMAVSRVITFDIAALKSHLFDPGRTPLMRKVRFRNHVLQKVIEL
;
A
#
# COMPACT_ATOMS: atom_id res chain seq x y z
N MET A 1 14.60 0.41 11.61
CA MET A 1 14.77 1.58 10.74
C MET A 1 13.81 1.32 9.61
N SER A 2 12.87 2.22 9.34
CA SER A 2 11.89 1.99 8.27
C SER A 2 12.60 1.69 6.95
N ILE A 3 12.16 0.64 6.26
CA ILE A 3 12.68 0.25 4.95
C ILE A 3 12.51 1.42 3.96
N ASP A 4 13.61 1.79 3.28
CA ASP A 4 13.57 2.69 2.13
C ASP A 4 13.14 1.93 0.86
N PHE A 5 12.02 2.37 0.25
CA PHE A 5 11.49 1.84 -1.01
C PHE A 5 11.80 2.74 -2.20
N THR A 6 12.62 3.79 -2.04
CA THR A 6 12.99 4.67 -3.15
C THR A 6 13.63 3.85 -4.28
N GLY A 7 13.10 4.00 -5.50
CA GLY A 7 13.48 3.20 -6.66
C GLY A 7 12.74 1.86 -6.81
N ILE A 8 11.86 1.49 -5.87
CA ILE A 8 10.96 0.34 -5.99
C ILE A 8 9.52 0.82 -6.20
N GLY A 9 9.03 0.73 -7.44
CA GLY A 9 7.67 1.06 -7.83
C GLY A 9 6.70 -0.09 -7.56
N ASN A 10 5.68 0.15 -6.73
CA ASN A 10 4.56 -0.76 -6.52
C ASN A 10 3.35 -0.33 -7.36
N GLU A 11 3.22 -0.87 -8.57
CA GLU A 11 2.19 -0.41 -9.52
C GLU A 11 0.88 -1.18 -9.38
N ASN A 12 -0.23 -0.44 -9.44
CA ASN A 12 -1.61 -0.96 -9.38
C ASN A 12 -1.90 -1.85 -8.14
N ASP A 13 -1.16 -1.63 -7.06
CA ASP A 13 -1.15 -2.45 -5.84
C ASP A 13 -0.73 -3.89 -6.10
N PHE A 14 0.51 -4.12 -6.58
CA PHE A 14 1.09 -5.46 -6.58
C PHE A 14 1.08 -6.05 -5.16
N PHE A 15 1.49 -5.23 -4.19
CA PHE A 15 1.15 -5.37 -2.78
C PHE A 15 0.31 -4.18 -2.33
N SER A 16 -0.45 -4.32 -1.24
CA SER A 16 -1.17 -3.15 -0.70
C SER A 16 -0.16 -2.14 -0.11
N GLN A 17 -0.40 -0.84 -0.29
CA GLN A 17 0.50 0.20 0.20
C GLN A 17 0.72 0.14 1.72
N HIS A 18 -0.33 -0.19 2.48
CA HIS A 18 -0.24 -0.39 3.93
C HIS A 18 0.67 -1.56 4.30
N TYR A 19 0.56 -2.67 3.57
CA TYR A 19 1.42 -3.84 3.79
C TYR A 19 2.89 -3.53 3.57
N LEU A 20 3.23 -2.86 2.46
CA LEU A 20 4.62 -2.49 2.15
C LEU A 20 5.24 -1.61 3.24
N THR A 21 4.50 -0.61 3.72
CA THR A 21 5.03 0.40 4.63
C THR A 21 5.11 -0.05 6.09
N VAL A 22 4.20 -0.92 6.53
CA VAL A 22 4.05 -1.24 7.97
C VAL A 22 4.45 -2.67 8.30
N ILE A 23 4.20 -3.63 7.39
CA ILE A 23 4.21 -5.06 7.73
C ILE A 23 5.38 -5.78 7.07
N LEU A 24 5.78 -5.40 5.85
CA LEU A 24 6.81 -6.10 5.08
C LEU A 24 8.12 -6.30 5.86
N GLU A 25 8.58 -5.28 6.61
CA GLU A 25 9.80 -5.39 7.42
C GLU A 25 9.72 -6.51 8.47
N SER A 26 8.54 -6.70 9.07
CA SER A 26 8.32 -7.77 10.04
C SER A 26 8.35 -9.14 9.38
N ASP A 27 7.68 -9.28 8.23
CA ASP A 27 7.57 -10.55 7.51
C ASP A 27 8.90 -11.00 6.89
N LEU A 28 9.79 -10.07 6.53
CA LEU A 28 11.11 -10.38 5.99
C LEU A 28 12.17 -10.67 7.07
N ARG A 29 11.85 -10.49 8.35
CA ARG A 29 12.81 -10.62 9.46
C ARG A 29 13.45 -12.00 9.53
N ASP A 30 12.64 -13.06 9.38
CA ASP A 30 13.12 -14.44 9.47
C ASP A 30 13.99 -14.80 8.27
N LEU A 31 13.65 -14.29 7.07
CA LEU A 31 14.47 -14.41 5.87
C LEU A 31 15.86 -13.80 6.09
N PHE A 32 15.92 -12.56 6.60
CA PHE A 32 17.18 -11.87 6.87
C PHE A 32 17.99 -12.55 7.99
N ALA A 33 17.32 -13.10 9.01
CA ALA A 33 17.98 -13.89 10.04
C ALA A 33 18.61 -15.16 9.45
N GLY A 34 17.90 -15.83 8.53
CA GLY A 34 18.41 -16.99 7.80
C GLY A 34 19.65 -16.66 6.96
N TRP A 35 19.64 -15.54 6.23
CA TRP A 35 20.82 -15.10 5.46
C TRP A 35 22.02 -14.80 6.36
N ARG A 36 21.81 -14.10 7.48
CA ARG A 36 22.88 -13.84 8.45
C ARG A 36 23.45 -15.12 9.03
N ALA A 37 22.60 -16.08 9.38
CA ALA A 37 23.05 -17.38 9.89
C ALA A 37 23.93 -18.12 8.89
N ARG A 38 23.58 -18.12 7.59
CA ARG A 38 24.39 -18.73 6.53
C ARG A 38 25.71 -18.01 6.28
N GLU A 39 25.74 -16.68 6.43
CA GLU A 39 27.00 -15.93 6.36
C GLU A 39 27.93 -16.32 7.53
N ASP A 40 27.39 -16.42 8.74
CA ASP A 40 28.16 -16.77 9.94
C ASP A 40 28.67 -18.23 9.91
N SER A 41 27.87 -19.17 9.37
CA SER A 41 28.21 -20.60 9.37
C SER A 41 29.00 -21.06 8.13
N GLU A 42 28.63 -20.59 6.95
CA GLU A 42 29.15 -21.05 5.65
C GLU A 42 30.07 -20.01 4.98
N GLY A 43 30.16 -18.78 5.52
CA GLY A 43 30.90 -17.67 4.89
C GLY A 43 30.25 -17.15 3.61
N VAL A 44 28.99 -17.53 3.36
CA VAL A 44 28.24 -17.17 2.16
C VAL A 44 27.72 -15.75 2.32
N LYS A 45 28.27 -14.80 1.54
CA LYS A 45 27.82 -13.40 1.57
C LYS A 45 26.32 -13.29 1.32
N GLN A 46 25.67 -12.42 2.10
CA GLN A 46 24.23 -12.19 2.00
C GLN A 46 23.85 -11.61 0.61
N PRO A 47 22.70 -12.01 0.03
CA PRO A 47 22.30 -11.61 -1.32
C PRO A 47 22.30 -10.09 -1.58
N HIS A 48 21.79 -9.28 -0.64
CA HIS A 48 21.77 -7.83 -0.80
C HIS A 48 23.17 -7.20 -0.80
N ASP A 49 24.15 -7.81 -0.10
CA ASP A 49 25.54 -7.34 -0.10
C ASP A 49 26.24 -7.66 -1.43
N ARG A 50 25.85 -8.76 -2.10
CA ARG A 50 26.30 -9.08 -3.47
C ARG A 50 25.74 -8.07 -4.48
N LEU A 51 24.46 -7.74 -4.39
CA LEU A 51 23.84 -6.71 -5.23
C LEU A 51 24.50 -5.34 -4.98
N LEU A 52 24.67 -4.93 -3.73
CA LEU A 52 25.29 -3.65 -3.38
C LEU A 52 26.71 -3.53 -3.97
N ALA A 53 27.48 -4.63 -4.01
CA ALA A 53 28.81 -4.65 -4.61
C ALA A 53 28.81 -4.35 -6.13
N LEU A 54 27.69 -4.53 -6.82
CA LEU A 54 27.55 -4.21 -8.25
C LEU A 54 27.38 -2.71 -8.51
N ALA A 55 27.14 -1.86 -7.50
CA ALA A 55 26.86 -0.44 -7.70
C ALA A 55 27.96 0.29 -8.50
N GLY A 56 29.24 0.03 -8.22
CA GLY A 56 30.33 0.61 -8.99
C GLY A 56 30.37 0.11 -10.44
N ARG A 57 30.08 -1.17 -10.64
CA ARG A 57 30.04 -1.79 -11.96
C ARG A 57 28.87 -1.27 -12.79
N TYR A 58 27.72 -1.03 -12.17
CA TYR A 58 26.54 -0.48 -12.83
C TYR A 58 26.81 0.88 -13.49
N PHE A 59 27.40 1.84 -12.77
CA PHE A 59 27.71 3.14 -13.35
C PHE A 59 28.85 3.10 -14.38
N THR A 60 29.79 2.17 -14.22
CA THR A 60 30.82 1.92 -15.24
C THR A 60 30.19 1.40 -16.52
N PHE A 61 29.28 0.43 -16.40
CA PHE A 61 28.47 -0.12 -17.49
C PHE A 61 27.66 0.98 -18.19
N ARG A 62 26.85 1.76 -17.46
CA ARG A 62 26.05 2.86 -18.05
C ARG A 62 26.92 3.91 -18.74
N SER A 63 28.10 4.23 -18.19
CA SER A 63 29.03 5.15 -18.85
C SER A 63 29.65 4.57 -20.13
N ALA A 64 29.88 3.26 -20.19
CA ALA A 64 30.33 2.59 -21.40
C ALA A 64 29.22 2.55 -22.45
N LEU A 65 28.00 2.15 -22.05
CA LEU A 65 26.82 2.08 -22.92
C LEU A 65 26.54 3.42 -23.61
N ALA A 66 26.57 4.53 -22.86
CA ALA A 66 26.36 5.88 -23.40
C ALA A 66 27.39 6.34 -24.44
N LYS A 67 28.55 5.69 -24.53
CA LYS A 67 29.63 6.02 -25.49
C LYS A 67 29.76 5.01 -26.61
N ALA A 68 29.21 3.82 -26.43
CA ALA A 68 29.34 2.70 -27.35
C ALA A 68 28.44 2.90 -28.58
N PRO A 69 28.85 2.40 -29.76
CA PRO A 69 27.96 2.29 -30.91
C PRO A 69 26.83 1.30 -30.62
N ALA A 70 25.69 1.45 -31.29
CA ALA A 70 24.50 0.61 -31.07
C ALA A 70 24.78 -0.91 -31.20
N GLU A 71 25.69 -1.30 -32.07
CA GLU A 71 26.10 -2.70 -32.29
C GLU A 71 26.73 -3.34 -31.05
N GLU A 72 27.38 -2.56 -30.18
CA GLU A 72 28.03 -3.03 -28.95
C GLU A 72 27.09 -2.98 -27.72
N HIS A 73 25.89 -2.40 -27.85
CA HIS A 73 24.99 -2.18 -26.71
C HIS A 73 24.54 -3.49 -26.08
N ARG A 74 24.16 -4.47 -26.91
CA ARG A 74 23.69 -5.77 -26.43
C ARG A 74 24.76 -6.48 -25.60
N ASP A 75 25.99 -6.53 -26.09
CA ASP A 75 27.09 -7.22 -25.41
C ASP A 75 27.40 -6.59 -24.04
N LEU A 76 27.40 -5.25 -23.97
CA LEU A 76 27.57 -4.53 -22.70
C LEU A 76 26.42 -4.82 -21.72
N CYS A 77 25.18 -4.84 -22.22
CA CYS A 77 24.00 -5.19 -21.42
C CYS A 77 24.12 -6.61 -20.87
N LEU A 78 24.42 -7.60 -21.72
CA LEU A 78 24.57 -8.99 -21.33
C LEU A 78 25.65 -9.17 -20.25
N GLU A 79 26.78 -8.47 -20.35
CA GLU A 79 27.86 -8.55 -19.35
C GLU A 79 27.40 -8.10 -17.95
N PHE A 80 26.68 -6.98 -17.88
CA PHE A 80 26.14 -6.48 -16.62
C PHE A 80 25.00 -7.36 -16.11
N GLN A 81 24.07 -7.75 -16.98
CA GLN A 81 22.92 -8.58 -16.64
C GLN A 81 23.35 -9.96 -16.12
N ALA A 82 24.39 -10.58 -16.70
CA ALA A 82 24.97 -11.81 -16.18
C ALA A 82 25.46 -11.66 -14.73
N SER A 83 26.04 -10.50 -14.40
CA SER A 83 26.55 -10.19 -13.07
C SER A 83 25.42 -9.95 -12.07
N LEU A 84 24.36 -9.26 -12.50
CA LEU A 84 23.15 -9.05 -11.73
C LEU A 84 22.44 -10.37 -11.42
N LEU A 85 22.26 -11.22 -12.43
CA LEU A 85 21.60 -12.51 -12.29
C LEU A 85 22.40 -13.48 -11.42
N SER A 86 23.73 -13.49 -11.56
CA SER A 86 24.61 -14.25 -10.66
C SER A 86 24.49 -13.80 -9.20
N ALA A 87 24.35 -12.50 -8.93
CA ALA A 87 24.14 -11.99 -7.57
C ALA A 87 22.78 -12.42 -6.97
N LEU A 88 21.79 -12.72 -7.81
CA LEU A 88 20.46 -13.23 -7.45
C LEU A 88 20.33 -14.76 -7.52
N GLU A 89 21.45 -15.45 -7.80
CA GLU A 89 21.54 -16.92 -7.93
C GLU A 89 20.69 -17.51 -9.07
N TYR A 90 20.52 -16.76 -10.16
CA TYR A 90 20.04 -17.31 -11.42
C TYR A 90 21.22 -17.81 -12.27
N GLU A 91 21.03 -18.95 -12.92
CA GLU A 91 21.96 -19.46 -13.92
C GLU A 91 21.80 -18.65 -15.21
N PHE A 92 22.84 -17.89 -15.57
CA PHE A 92 22.84 -17.10 -16.79
C PHE A 92 23.05 -18.00 -18.01
N HIS A 93 22.00 -18.16 -18.80
CA HIS A 93 22.00 -18.97 -20.01
C HIS A 93 21.17 -18.26 -21.09
N PRO A 94 21.76 -17.29 -21.81
CA PRO A 94 21.10 -16.63 -22.92
C PRO A 94 20.60 -17.63 -23.94
N GLY A 95 19.37 -17.46 -24.38
CA GLY A 95 18.76 -18.33 -25.36
C GLY A 95 17.43 -17.79 -25.85
N HIS A 96 16.78 -18.61 -26.67
CA HIS A 96 15.52 -18.26 -27.29
C HIS A 96 14.40 -19.20 -26.83
N ARG A 97 13.19 -18.66 -26.64
CA ARG A 97 11.97 -19.46 -26.45
C ARG A 97 10.97 -19.08 -27.52
N GLU A 98 10.64 -20.05 -28.38
CA GLU A 98 9.60 -19.90 -29.41
C GLU A 98 8.24 -19.58 -28.79
N LEU A 99 7.52 -18.64 -29.40
CA LEU A 99 6.17 -18.26 -29.02
C LEU A 99 5.12 -18.99 -29.89
N ALA A 100 3.89 -19.06 -29.41
CA ALA A 100 2.87 -19.95 -29.98
C ALA A 100 2.35 -19.51 -31.37
N THR A 101 2.43 -18.21 -31.70
CA THR A 101 1.91 -17.66 -32.95
C THR A 101 3.02 -17.35 -33.94
N GLU A 102 3.95 -16.46 -33.58
CA GLU A 102 5.05 -16.06 -34.46
C GLU A 102 6.18 -15.45 -33.62
N GLY A 103 7.40 -15.82 -33.98
CA GLY A 103 8.62 -15.35 -33.34
C GLY A 103 8.97 -16.07 -32.03
N GLY A 104 9.74 -15.40 -31.18
CA GLY A 104 10.20 -15.94 -29.92
C GLY A 104 10.85 -14.87 -29.06
N VAL A 105 11.03 -15.17 -27.78
CA VAL A 105 11.54 -14.22 -26.80
C VAL A 105 12.98 -14.56 -26.43
N SER A 106 13.85 -13.55 -26.40
CA SER A 106 15.21 -13.68 -25.86
C SER A 106 15.13 -13.76 -24.34
N ILE A 107 15.62 -14.88 -23.80
CA ILE A 107 15.68 -15.13 -22.36
C ILE A 107 17.13 -15.15 -21.91
N LEU A 108 17.39 -14.61 -20.71
CA LEU A 108 18.70 -14.58 -20.07
C LEU A 108 18.87 -15.70 -19.04
N ALA A 109 17.75 -16.16 -18.48
CA ALA A 109 17.69 -17.26 -17.53
C ALA A 109 16.27 -17.86 -17.52
N GLU A 110 16.18 -19.14 -17.20
CA GLU A 110 14.93 -19.87 -17.00
C GLU A 110 15.01 -20.69 -15.72
N VAL A 111 13.92 -20.70 -14.97
CA VAL A 111 13.72 -21.64 -13.85
C VAL A 111 12.54 -22.52 -14.19
N CYS A 112 12.74 -23.83 -14.13
CA CYS A 112 11.70 -24.83 -14.35
C CYS A 112 11.27 -25.47 -13.03
N ARG A 113 10.00 -25.87 -12.97
CA ARG A 113 9.49 -26.72 -11.90
C ARG A 113 10.09 -28.12 -11.99
N SER A 114 9.90 -28.92 -10.94
CA SER A 114 10.22 -30.35 -10.94
C SER A 114 9.56 -31.14 -12.07
N SER A 115 8.43 -30.67 -12.60
CA SER A 115 7.76 -31.26 -13.76
C SER A 115 8.41 -30.93 -15.11
N GLY A 116 9.41 -30.06 -15.15
CA GLY A 116 10.04 -29.52 -16.36
C GLY A 116 9.31 -28.34 -16.99
N ALA A 117 8.13 -27.96 -16.47
CA ALA A 117 7.39 -26.80 -16.96
C ALA A 117 8.06 -25.48 -16.51
N PRO A 118 8.02 -24.41 -17.32
CA PRO A 118 8.63 -23.15 -16.96
C PRO A 118 7.91 -22.51 -15.76
N GLU A 119 8.69 -22.03 -14.80
CA GLU A 119 8.19 -21.28 -13.63
C GLU A 119 8.51 -19.80 -13.72
N LEU A 120 9.72 -19.46 -14.12
CA LEU A 120 10.18 -18.08 -14.29
C LEU A 120 11.03 -17.94 -15.54
N TRP A 121 10.78 -16.87 -16.30
CA TRP A 121 11.67 -16.41 -17.37
C TRP A 121 12.25 -15.04 -17.03
N VAL A 122 13.56 -14.89 -17.23
CA VAL A 122 14.19 -13.57 -17.29
C VAL A 122 14.27 -13.19 -18.77
N VAL A 123 13.50 -12.18 -19.17
CA VAL A 123 13.41 -11.72 -20.55
C VAL A 123 14.29 -10.50 -20.74
N GLU A 124 15.11 -10.53 -21.79
CA GLU A 124 15.96 -9.43 -22.21
C GLU A 124 15.12 -8.36 -22.91
N ALA A 125 15.16 -7.11 -22.43
CA ALA A 125 14.54 -5.95 -23.08
C ALA A 125 15.62 -4.89 -23.38
N LEU A 126 15.94 -4.69 -24.66
CA LEU A 126 16.96 -3.72 -25.07
C LEU A 126 16.36 -2.35 -25.35
N ASP A 127 16.85 -1.31 -24.67
CA ASP A 127 16.63 0.08 -25.07
C ASP A 127 17.79 0.57 -25.95
N LEU A 128 17.64 0.41 -27.26
CA LEU A 128 18.62 0.90 -28.24
C LEU A 128 18.49 2.41 -28.52
N VAL A 129 17.37 3.02 -28.15
CA VAL A 129 17.13 4.46 -28.33
C VAL A 129 17.88 5.25 -27.25
N GLY A 130 18.05 4.65 -26.07
CA GLY A 130 18.77 5.23 -24.93
C GLY A 130 17.98 6.35 -24.25
N GLU A 131 16.65 6.25 -24.28
CA GLU A 131 15.72 7.22 -23.67
C GLU A 131 15.21 6.77 -22.31
N ASP A 132 15.81 5.71 -21.74
CA ASP A 132 15.42 5.10 -20.48
C ASP A 132 13.92 4.72 -20.47
N GLN A 133 13.48 4.14 -21.59
CA GLN A 133 12.06 3.82 -21.83
C GLN A 133 11.55 2.71 -20.90
N ASP A 134 10.23 2.66 -20.67
CA ASP A 134 9.61 1.58 -19.92
C ASP A 134 9.84 0.24 -20.65
N PRO A 135 10.45 -0.79 -20.02
CA PRO A 135 10.65 -2.11 -20.62
C PRO A 135 9.39 -2.71 -21.23
N LEU A 136 8.21 -2.42 -20.68
CA LEU A 136 6.93 -2.92 -21.20
C LEU A 136 6.58 -2.32 -22.57
N THR A 137 7.05 -1.11 -22.86
CA THR A 137 6.82 -0.41 -24.14
C THR A 137 7.89 -0.71 -25.19
N LEU A 138 9.05 -1.21 -24.77
CA LEU A 138 10.09 -1.67 -25.68
C LEU A 138 9.59 -2.83 -26.55
N THR A 139 10.21 -2.97 -27.72
CA THR A 139 9.94 -4.07 -28.65
C THR A 139 11.21 -4.93 -28.79
N PRO A 140 11.08 -6.22 -29.14
CA PRO A 140 12.25 -7.05 -29.43
C PRO A 140 13.03 -6.47 -30.62
N ASP A 141 14.36 -6.54 -30.55
CA ASP A 141 15.27 -6.13 -31.61
C ASP A 141 15.85 -7.32 -32.36
N ALA A 142 16.14 -7.16 -33.65
CA ALA A 142 16.68 -8.22 -34.50
C ALA A 142 18.05 -8.75 -33.98
N THR A 143 18.87 -7.88 -33.36
CA THR A 143 20.14 -8.30 -32.76
C THR A 143 19.98 -9.30 -31.62
N GLN A 144 18.77 -9.49 -31.10
CA GLN A 144 18.48 -10.44 -30.04
C GLN A 144 18.37 -11.88 -30.53
N PHE A 145 18.30 -12.10 -31.84
CA PHE A 145 17.96 -13.37 -32.48
C PHE A 145 19.00 -13.78 -33.52
N ASP A 146 19.24 -15.09 -33.64
CA ASP A 146 20.13 -15.64 -34.67
C ASP A 146 19.44 -15.79 -36.04
N GLU A 147 18.10 -15.79 -36.05
CA GLU A 147 17.27 -15.94 -37.24
C GLU A 147 16.48 -14.67 -37.55
N ASP A 148 16.14 -14.46 -38.83
CA ASP A 148 15.33 -13.33 -39.27
C ASP A 148 13.91 -13.41 -38.68
N MET A 149 13.58 -12.42 -37.85
CA MET A 149 12.27 -12.32 -37.22
C MET A 149 11.32 -11.45 -38.07
N GLY A 150 10.04 -11.83 -38.10
CA GLY A 150 9.04 -11.06 -38.84
C GLY A 150 8.90 -9.62 -38.32
N GLU A 151 8.80 -8.64 -39.23
CA GLU A 151 8.68 -7.21 -38.89
C GLU A 151 7.51 -6.93 -37.93
N SER A 152 6.39 -7.66 -38.09
CA SER A 152 5.24 -7.51 -37.19
C SER A 152 5.56 -7.92 -35.75
N PHE A 153 6.41 -8.93 -35.55
CA PHE A 153 6.83 -9.38 -34.23
C PHE A 153 7.79 -8.37 -33.59
N LEU A 154 8.78 -7.88 -34.35
CA LEU A 154 9.74 -6.87 -33.89
C LEU A 154 9.09 -5.51 -33.60
N ALA A 155 7.88 -5.26 -34.13
CA ALA A 155 7.08 -4.08 -33.81
C ALA A 155 6.11 -4.28 -32.62
N THR A 156 6.07 -5.47 -32.01
CA THR A 156 5.13 -5.77 -30.92
C THR A 156 5.75 -5.46 -29.55
N PRO A 157 5.15 -4.59 -28.72
CA PRO A 157 5.69 -4.28 -27.39
C PRO A 157 5.70 -5.48 -26.45
N TYR A 158 6.64 -5.52 -25.51
CA TYR A 158 6.72 -6.58 -24.50
C TYR A 158 5.44 -6.72 -23.68
N GLU A 159 4.72 -5.62 -23.40
CA GLU A 159 3.42 -5.67 -22.73
C GLU A 159 2.41 -6.54 -23.49
N GLU A 160 2.36 -6.40 -24.81
CA GLU A 160 1.49 -7.18 -25.68
C GLU A 160 1.97 -8.62 -25.78
N LEU A 161 3.27 -8.86 -25.92
CA LEU A 161 3.86 -10.20 -25.93
C LEU A 161 3.57 -10.95 -24.64
N LEU A 162 3.69 -10.30 -23.48
CA LEU A 162 3.36 -10.88 -22.18
C LEU A 162 1.90 -11.34 -22.13
N THR A 163 0.99 -10.50 -22.63
CA THR A 163 -0.45 -10.74 -22.58
C THR A 163 -0.90 -11.80 -23.57
N LYS A 164 -0.47 -11.69 -24.83
CA LYS A 164 -1.00 -12.49 -25.95
C LYS A 164 -0.19 -13.73 -26.25
N GLN A 165 1.10 -13.78 -25.89
CA GLN A 165 2.00 -14.84 -26.31
C GLN A 165 2.74 -15.58 -25.17
N ILE A 166 3.05 -14.93 -24.05
CA ILE A 166 3.76 -15.57 -22.92
C ILE A 166 2.79 -16.14 -21.89
N PHE A 167 1.90 -15.34 -21.31
CA PHE A 167 0.98 -15.80 -20.27
C PHE A 167 -0.25 -16.58 -20.77
N SER A 168 -0.47 -16.55 -22.09
CA SER A 168 -1.53 -17.28 -22.81
C SER A 168 -1.10 -18.68 -23.26
N ARG A 169 0.17 -19.06 -23.07
CA ARG A 169 0.69 -20.38 -23.46
C ARG A 169 -0.05 -21.50 -22.72
N PRO A 170 -0.03 -22.74 -23.26
CA PRO A 170 -0.52 -23.92 -22.54
C PRO A 170 0.22 -24.14 -21.21
N GLU A 171 1.54 -23.99 -21.22
CA GLU A 171 2.42 -24.04 -20.04
C GLU A 171 3.19 -22.72 -19.94
N PRO A 172 2.57 -21.66 -19.41
CA PRO A 172 3.20 -20.36 -19.28
C PRO A 172 4.05 -20.29 -18.01
N PRO A 173 5.17 -19.54 -18.02
CA PRO A 173 5.85 -19.20 -16.78
C PRO A 173 4.89 -18.44 -15.86
N ARG A 174 5.05 -18.64 -14.56
CA ARG A 174 4.32 -17.87 -13.56
C ARG A 174 4.87 -16.45 -13.47
N PHE A 175 6.19 -16.34 -13.35
CA PHE A 175 6.88 -15.07 -13.20
C PHE A 175 7.64 -14.71 -14.48
N VAL A 176 7.65 -13.43 -14.82
CA VAL A 176 8.56 -12.88 -15.82
C VAL A 176 9.31 -11.73 -15.18
N LEU A 177 10.64 -11.79 -15.21
CA LEU A 177 11.52 -10.66 -14.95
C LEU A 177 11.89 -10.03 -16.29
N LEU A 178 11.31 -8.88 -16.61
CA LEU A 178 11.68 -8.12 -17.81
C LEU A 178 12.81 -7.17 -17.45
N LEU A 179 13.99 -7.38 -18.04
CA LEU A 179 15.23 -6.74 -17.64
C LEU A 179 15.77 -5.86 -18.77
N SER A 180 15.77 -4.54 -18.54
CA SER A 180 16.53 -3.56 -19.33
C SER A 180 17.80 -3.15 -18.58
N ASP A 181 18.53 -2.21 -19.17
CA ASP A 181 19.72 -1.59 -18.59
C ASP A 181 19.40 -0.56 -17.48
N THR A 182 18.17 -0.07 -17.42
CA THR A 182 17.69 0.88 -16.41
C THR A 182 16.65 0.33 -15.46
N GLN A 183 15.89 -0.68 -15.86
CA GLN A 183 14.75 -1.15 -15.08
C GLN A 183 14.68 -2.68 -15.07
N LEU A 184 14.23 -3.21 -13.94
CA LEU A 184 13.81 -4.60 -13.82
C LEU A 184 12.35 -4.62 -13.41
N VAL A 185 11.49 -5.26 -14.21
CA VAL A 185 10.06 -5.40 -13.94
C VAL A 185 9.74 -6.83 -13.58
N LEU A 186 9.16 -7.05 -12.40
CA LEU A 186 8.59 -8.33 -11.99
C LEU A 186 7.10 -8.36 -12.33
N ALA A 187 6.73 -9.24 -13.25
CA ALA A 187 5.35 -9.55 -13.59
C ALA A 187 4.98 -10.96 -13.07
N ASP A 188 3.90 -11.04 -12.29
CA ASP A 188 3.26 -12.30 -11.92
C ASP A 188 2.01 -12.51 -12.79
N ARG A 189 1.92 -13.67 -13.46
CA ARG A 189 0.78 -14.09 -14.26
C ARG A 189 -0.56 -13.92 -13.54
N ALA A 190 -0.63 -14.25 -12.25
CA ALA A 190 -1.86 -14.15 -11.46
C ALA A 190 -2.34 -12.70 -11.28
N LYS A 191 -1.40 -11.75 -11.32
CA LYS A 191 -1.63 -10.32 -11.08
C LYS A 191 -1.66 -9.49 -12.37
N TRP A 192 -1.17 -10.05 -13.48
CA TRP A 192 -0.98 -9.36 -14.76
C TRP A 192 -2.26 -8.76 -15.37
N SER A 193 -3.41 -9.41 -15.19
CA SER A 193 -4.70 -8.92 -15.74
C SER A 193 -5.07 -7.50 -15.27
N ARG A 194 -4.56 -7.08 -14.11
CA ARG A 194 -4.74 -5.73 -13.54
C ARG A 194 -3.48 -4.87 -13.65
N LYS A 195 -2.47 -5.32 -14.41
CA LYS A 195 -1.16 -4.66 -14.57
C LYS A 195 -0.50 -4.35 -13.22
N ARG A 196 -0.70 -5.24 -12.26
CA ARG A 196 -0.02 -5.24 -10.98
C ARG A 196 1.38 -5.76 -11.19
N ILE A 197 2.38 -4.90 -11.02
CA ILE A 197 3.80 -5.21 -11.21
C ILE A 197 4.64 -4.54 -10.14
N LEU A 198 5.84 -5.09 -9.92
CA LEU A 198 6.89 -4.41 -9.18
C LEU A 198 7.96 -3.94 -10.16
N ARG A 199 8.36 -2.68 -10.04
CA ARG A 199 9.41 -2.08 -10.85
C ARG A 199 10.59 -1.71 -9.98
N PHE A 200 11.79 -1.98 -10.46
CA PHE A 200 13.03 -1.63 -9.80
C PHE A 200 13.81 -0.70 -10.73
N ASP A 201 13.91 0.58 -10.35
CA ASP A 201 14.71 1.60 -11.02
C ASP A 201 16.18 1.40 -10.61
N LEU A 202 16.96 0.80 -11.51
CA LEU A 202 18.35 0.46 -11.25
C LEU A 202 19.22 1.73 -11.03
N PRO A 203 19.12 2.80 -11.84
CA PRO A 203 19.81 4.06 -11.56
C PRO A 203 19.57 4.61 -10.15
N GLU A 204 18.31 4.68 -9.72
CA GLU A 204 17.95 5.22 -8.40
C GLU A 204 18.46 4.29 -7.28
N ILE A 205 18.23 2.98 -7.38
CA ILE A 205 18.66 2.01 -6.36
C ILE A 205 20.18 1.99 -6.22
N PHE A 206 20.92 1.89 -7.33
CA PHE A 206 22.39 1.81 -7.30
C PHE A 206 23.06 3.13 -6.91
N SER A 207 22.43 4.28 -7.18
CA SER A 207 22.99 5.60 -6.81
C SER A 207 22.92 5.85 -5.30
N ARG A 208 21.79 5.51 -4.67
CA ARG A 208 21.56 5.71 -3.25
C ARG A 208 22.41 4.80 -2.37
N ARG A 209 22.67 3.57 -2.84
CA ARG A 209 23.42 2.54 -2.08
C ARG A 209 22.79 2.24 -0.71
N GLU A 210 21.48 2.40 -0.61
CA GLU A 210 20.76 2.22 0.64
C GLU A 210 20.56 0.73 0.94
N ARG A 211 21.10 0.27 2.07
CA ARG A 211 21.14 -1.17 2.38
C ARG A 211 19.75 -1.78 2.47
N SER A 212 18.77 -1.09 3.07
CA SER A 212 17.41 -1.60 3.20
C SER A 212 16.72 -1.81 1.85
N THR A 213 16.99 -0.95 0.87
CA THR A 213 16.43 -1.08 -0.48
C THR A 213 16.98 -2.31 -1.18
N PHE A 214 18.29 -2.55 -1.08
CA PHE A 214 18.91 -3.78 -1.59
C PHE A 214 18.41 -5.04 -0.87
N GLN A 215 18.10 -4.95 0.43
CA GLN A 215 17.50 -6.07 1.17
C GLN A 215 16.12 -6.44 0.62
N VAL A 216 15.26 -5.46 0.32
CA VAL A 216 13.95 -5.70 -0.32
C VAL A 216 14.12 -6.23 -1.73
N MET A 217 14.97 -5.60 -2.55
CA MET A 217 15.24 -6.04 -3.91
C MET A 217 15.73 -7.48 -3.95
N ALA A 218 16.70 -7.84 -3.10
CA ALA A 218 17.16 -9.21 -2.95
C ALA A 218 16.05 -10.12 -2.45
N ALA A 219 15.29 -9.73 -1.43
CA ALA A 219 14.25 -10.58 -0.86
C ALA A 219 13.21 -10.96 -1.91
N ILE A 220 12.77 -9.99 -2.72
CA ILE A 220 11.73 -10.21 -3.73
C ILE A 220 12.28 -10.91 -4.97
N LEU A 221 13.50 -10.61 -5.43
CA LEU A 221 14.00 -11.06 -6.73
C LEU A 221 14.91 -12.28 -6.68
N HIS A 222 15.43 -12.68 -5.51
CA HIS A 222 16.34 -13.82 -5.41
C HIS A 222 15.68 -15.12 -5.91
N ARG A 223 16.44 -15.97 -6.59
CA ARG A 223 15.95 -17.21 -7.20
C ARG A 223 15.18 -18.08 -6.21
N SER A 224 15.73 -18.30 -5.02
CA SER A 224 15.08 -19.10 -3.98
C SER A 224 13.83 -18.45 -3.35
N SER A 225 13.65 -17.14 -3.53
CA SER A 225 12.47 -16.43 -3.02
C SER A 225 11.30 -16.52 -3.99
N LEU A 226 11.54 -16.34 -5.30
CA LEU A 226 10.49 -16.44 -6.32
C LEU A 226 10.18 -17.88 -6.68
N CYS A 227 11.20 -18.73 -6.80
CA CYS A 227 11.10 -20.11 -7.23
C CYS A 227 11.89 -21.03 -6.27
N PRO A 228 11.40 -21.21 -5.02
CA PRO A 228 12.01 -22.15 -4.10
C PRO A 228 11.94 -23.58 -4.64
N ASP A 229 12.97 -24.38 -4.39
CA ASP A 229 12.99 -25.80 -4.81
C ASP A 229 11.86 -26.61 -4.16
N ASP A 230 11.57 -26.30 -2.90
CA ASP A 230 10.49 -26.88 -2.10
C ASP A 230 9.75 -25.77 -1.34
N GLY A 231 8.42 -25.82 -1.35
CA GLY A 231 7.55 -24.91 -0.60
C GLY A 231 6.82 -23.89 -1.46
N VAL A 232 6.40 -22.80 -0.81
CA VAL A 232 5.62 -21.72 -1.43
C VAL A 232 6.54 -20.54 -1.68
N SER A 233 6.36 -19.84 -2.81
CA SER A 233 7.15 -18.63 -3.09
C SER A 233 6.98 -17.58 -1.99
N LEU A 234 8.02 -16.76 -1.78
CA LEU A 234 7.95 -15.65 -0.85
C LEU A 234 6.81 -14.70 -1.25
N VAL A 235 6.61 -14.43 -2.54
CA VAL A 235 5.53 -13.56 -3.04
C VAL A 235 4.16 -14.06 -2.61
N ASP A 236 3.90 -15.38 -2.67
CA ASP A 236 2.64 -15.95 -2.16
C ASP A 236 2.50 -15.77 -0.65
N THR A 237 3.58 -16.01 0.10
CA THR A 237 3.55 -15.87 1.56
C THR A 237 3.26 -14.42 1.95
N LEU A 238 3.90 -13.47 1.26
CA LEU A 238 3.69 -12.04 1.44
C LEU A 238 2.27 -11.63 0.97
N ASP A 239 1.72 -12.24 -0.08
CA ASP A 239 0.34 -12.00 -0.52
C ASP A 239 -0.69 -12.52 0.48
N GLU A 240 -0.52 -13.75 0.97
CA GLU A 240 -1.34 -14.31 2.03
C GLU A 240 -1.28 -13.45 3.28
N ASN A 241 -0.09 -12.95 3.65
CA ASN A 241 0.06 -12.02 4.76
C ASN A 241 -0.58 -10.67 4.48
N SER A 242 -0.39 -10.08 3.30
CA SER A 242 -1.03 -8.82 2.91
C SER A 242 -2.55 -8.95 2.96
N HIS A 243 -3.09 -10.08 2.50
CA HIS A 243 -4.51 -10.41 2.65
C HIS A 243 -4.89 -10.60 4.11
N ARG A 244 -4.19 -11.44 4.88
CA ARG A 244 -4.45 -11.67 6.31
C ARG A 244 -4.40 -10.39 7.12
N HIS A 245 -3.56 -9.41 6.79
CA HIS A 245 -3.51 -8.14 7.50
C HIS A 245 -4.56 -7.16 6.98
N SER A 246 -4.85 -7.14 5.67
CA SER A 246 -5.98 -6.39 5.12
C SER A 246 -7.34 -6.88 5.67
N PHE A 247 -7.45 -8.17 6.01
CA PHE A 247 -8.61 -8.79 6.66
C PHE A 247 -8.49 -8.84 8.20
N GLY A 248 -7.28 -8.89 8.75
CA GLY A 248 -6.95 -9.01 10.18
C GLY A 248 -7.13 -7.70 10.95
N VAL A 249 -7.12 -6.57 10.24
CA VAL A 249 -7.69 -5.30 10.70
C VAL A 249 -9.15 -5.48 11.17
N SER A 250 -9.88 -6.54 10.78
CA SER A 250 -11.25 -6.77 11.29
C SER A 250 -11.32 -7.40 12.68
N GLU A 251 -10.35 -8.20 13.15
CA GLU A 251 -10.40 -8.78 14.49
C GLU A 251 -10.02 -7.76 15.55
N ASP A 252 -8.89 -7.08 15.37
CA ASP A 252 -8.45 -6.01 16.27
C ASP A 252 -9.46 -4.86 16.27
N LEU A 253 -10.01 -4.47 15.12
CA LEU A 253 -11.10 -3.49 15.06
C LEU A 253 -12.36 -3.98 15.77
N LYS A 254 -12.68 -5.28 15.73
CA LYS A 254 -13.85 -5.82 16.42
C LYS A 254 -13.65 -5.82 17.93
N PHE A 255 -12.44 -6.13 18.42
CA PHE A 255 -12.09 -6.02 19.83
C PHE A 255 -12.06 -4.55 20.29
N ALA A 256 -11.41 -3.67 19.53
CA ALA A 256 -11.37 -2.23 19.78
C ALA A 256 -12.78 -1.63 19.76
N LEU A 257 -13.61 -1.94 18.76
CA LEU A 257 -14.99 -1.48 18.66
C LEU A 257 -15.83 -1.96 19.84
N ARG A 258 -15.68 -3.23 20.25
CA ARG A 258 -16.35 -3.76 21.43
C ARG A 258 -15.93 -2.99 22.69
N GLN A 259 -14.62 -2.78 22.88
CA GLN A 259 -14.09 -2.07 24.03
C GLN A 259 -14.56 -0.60 24.05
N SER A 260 -14.58 0.07 22.90
CA SER A 260 -15.09 1.43 22.77
C SER A 260 -16.58 1.53 23.08
N ILE A 261 -17.39 0.55 22.64
CA ILE A 261 -18.82 0.48 23.02
C ILE A 261 -18.99 0.29 24.52
N GLU A 262 -18.17 -0.57 25.15
CA GLU A 262 -18.18 -0.77 26.60
C GLU A 262 -17.78 0.52 27.36
N LEU A 263 -16.75 1.23 26.90
CA LEU A 263 -16.33 2.51 27.49
C LEU A 263 -17.42 3.59 27.38
N LEU A 264 -17.99 3.76 26.20
CA LEU A 264 -19.09 4.72 25.96
C LEU A 264 -20.32 4.35 26.79
N GLY A 265 -20.70 3.07 26.83
CA GLY A 265 -21.85 2.59 27.59
C GLY A 265 -21.69 2.84 29.09
N ASN A 266 -20.53 2.49 29.64
CA ASN A 266 -20.22 2.71 31.06
C ASN A 266 -20.25 4.19 31.43
N GLU A 267 -19.67 5.04 30.58
CA GLU A 267 -19.63 6.48 30.83
C GLU A 267 -21.01 7.14 30.68
N ALA A 268 -21.84 6.68 29.73
CA ALA A 268 -23.22 7.12 29.59
C ALA A 268 -24.05 6.74 30.83
N VAL A 269 -23.92 5.51 31.34
CA VAL A 269 -24.58 5.07 32.58
C VAL A 269 -24.13 5.89 33.78
N ARG A 270 -22.82 6.15 33.89
CA ARG A 270 -22.23 7.02 34.94
C ARG A 270 -22.86 8.41 34.91
N TYR A 271 -22.89 9.05 33.74
CA TYR A 271 -23.48 10.39 33.58
C TYR A 271 -24.99 10.40 33.92
N LEU A 272 -25.75 9.42 33.41
CA LEU A 272 -27.19 9.33 33.68
C LEU A 272 -27.48 9.14 35.17
N ARG A 273 -26.67 8.36 35.88
CA ARG A 273 -26.82 8.09 37.30
C ARG A 273 -26.42 9.28 38.18
N GLU A 274 -25.23 9.82 37.95
CA GLU A 274 -24.59 10.77 38.86
C GLU A 274 -25.01 12.22 38.58
N GLU A 275 -25.07 12.60 37.30
CA GLU A 275 -25.33 13.99 36.90
C GLU A 275 -26.81 14.20 36.56
N ALA A 276 -27.39 13.30 35.75
CA ALA A 276 -28.80 13.42 35.35
C ALA A 276 -29.80 12.89 36.41
N ARG A 277 -29.31 12.20 37.44
CA ARG A 277 -30.10 11.55 38.52
C ARG A 277 -31.27 10.71 37.99
N ALA A 278 -31.08 10.06 36.85
CA ALA A 278 -32.06 9.17 36.23
C ALA A 278 -32.03 7.78 36.87
N GLY A 279 -33.18 7.11 36.96
CA GLY A 279 -33.26 5.72 37.38
C GLY A 279 -32.79 4.79 36.27
N VAL A 280 -31.60 4.20 36.41
CA VAL A 280 -30.96 3.32 35.39
C VAL A 280 -31.09 1.82 35.74
N PHE A 281 -31.75 1.47 36.85
CA PHE A 281 -31.79 0.10 37.36
C PHE A 281 -32.90 -0.77 36.70
N ASN A 282 -32.59 -2.04 36.45
CA ASN A 282 -33.51 -3.10 36.03
C ASN A 282 -34.30 -2.87 34.73
N GLN A 283 -33.69 -2.26 33.71
CA GLN A 283 -34.28 -2.09 32.38
C GLN A 283 -33.41 -2.77 31.31
N PRO A 284 -33.67 -4.04 30.96
CA PRO A 284 -32.94 -4.74 29.89
C PRO A 284 -33.03 -4.00 28.54
N GLU A 285 -34.19 -3.41 28.26
CA GLU A 285 -34.45 -2.60 27.05
C GLU A 285 -33.52 -1.37 26.99
N LEU A 286 -33.18 -0.78 28.14
CA LEU A 286 -32.27 0.36 28.21
C LEU A 286 -30.84 -0.04 27.84
N ALA A 287 -30.39 -1.24 28.23
CA ALA A 287 -29.06 -1.75 27.92
C ALA A 287 -28.90 -2.07 26.42
N GLU A 288 -29.90 -2.71 25.83
CA GLU A 288 -29.92 -3.01 24.39
C GLU A 288 -29.96 -1.70 23.58
N GLN A 289 -30.85 -0.77 23.94
CA GLN A 289 -30.94 0.52 23.28
C GLN A 289 -29.64 1.31 23.40
N LEU A 290 -29.05 1.40 24.60
CA LEU A 290 -27.80 2.12 24.81
C LEU A 290 -26.65 1.51 23.99
N SER A 291 -26.56 0.18 23.93
CA SER A 291 -25.55 -0.51 23.11
C SER A 291 -25.69 -0.17 21.62
N MET A 292 -26.92 -0.15 21.11
CA MET A 292 -27.20 0.24 19.72
C MET A 292 -26.86 1.71 19.45
N GLU A 293 -27.11 2.61 20.42
CA GLU A 293 -26.74 4.01 20.30
C GLU A 293 -25.22 4.23 20.41
N CYS A 294 -24.51 3.49 21.26
CA CYS A 294 -23.03 3.45 21.31
C CYS A 294 -22.46 3.02 19.95
N LEU A 295 -22.99 1.93 19.40
CA LEU A 295 -22.55 1.42 18.09
C LEU A 295 -22.78 2.48 17.00
N ARG A 296 -23.92 3.17 17.01
CA ARG A 296 -24.20 4.27 16.08
C ARG A 296 -23.22 5.43 16.27
N TYR A 297 -22.89 5.78 17.51
CA TYR A 297 -21.89 6.80 17.83
C TYR A 297 -20.51 6.43 17.25
N MET A 298 -20.08 5.19 17.42
CA MET A 298 -18.84 4.68 16.82
C MET A 298 -18.86 4.75 15.29
N TYR A 299 -19.95 4.33 14.65
CA TYR A 299 -20.06 4.45 13.20
C TYR A 299 -20.05 5.90 12.70
N ARG A 300 -20.58 6.87 13.48
CA ARG A 300 -20.46 8.30 13.13
C ARG A 300 -19.00 8.74 13.14
N MET A 301 -18.23 8.35 14.14
CA MET A 301 -16.79 8.63 14.22
C MET A 301 -16.02 7.95 13.07
N LEU A 302 -16.27 6.67 12.81
CA LEU A 302 -15.67 5.94 11.69
C LEU A 302 -16.00 6.59 10.34
N PHE A 303 -17.24 7.03 10.15
CA PHE A 303 -17.64 7.73 8.94
C PHE A 303 -16.89 9.06 8.79
N LEU A 304 -16.73 9.83 9.87
CA LEU A 304 -15.92 11.06 9.86
C LEU A 304 -14.47 10.75 9.44
N PHE A 305 -13.82 9.75 10.05
CA PHE A 305 -12.45 9.35 9.67
C PHE A 305 -12.36 8.95 8.19
N TYR A 306 -13.37 8.22 7.71
CA TYR A 306 -13.41 7.76 6.32
C TYR A 306 -13.54 8.91 5.31
N ILE A 307 -14.44 9.87 5.54
CA ILE A 307 -14.61 11.01 4.61
C ILE A 307 -13.45 12.01 4.68
N GLU A 308 -12.75 12.09 5.81
CA GLU A 308 -11.58 12.95 5.97
C GLU A 308 -10.35 12.38 5.28
N ALA A 309 -10.17 11.06 5.33
CA ALA A 309 -9.11 10.36 4.59
C ALA A 309 -9.33 10.35 3.07
N ARG A 310 -10.54 10.71 2.60
CA ARG A 310 -10.95 10.70 1.19
C ARG A 310 -11.54 12.04 0.74
N PRO A 311 -10.70 13.08 0.58
CA PRO A 311 -11.14 14.42 0.19
C PRO A 311 -11.92 14.45 -1.13
N GLU A 312 -11.66 13.50 -2.03
CA GLU A 312 -12.31 13.35 -3.33
C GLU A 312 -13.83 13.11 -3.25
N LEU A 313 -14.33 12.63 -2.10
CA LEU A 313 -15.76 12.42 -1.89
C LEU A 313 -16.55 13.73 -1.69
N GLY A 314 -15.87 14.82 -1.34
CA GLY A 314 -16.48 16.15 -1.26
C GLY A 314 -17.50 16.37 -0.13
N TYR A 315 -17.53 15.51 0.90
CA TYR A 315 -18.43 15.67 2.05
C TYR A 315 -18.02 16.78 3.03
N ILE A 316 -16.71 17.02 3.17
CA ILE A 316 -16.14 18.02 4.08
C ILE A 316 -15.13 18.93 3.35
N PRO A 317 -15.08 20.23 3.68
CA PRO A 317 -14.31 21.23 2.95
C PRO A 317 -12.87 21.32 3.45
N LEU A 318 -12.06 20.27 3.24
CA LEU A 318 -10.65 20.21 3.67
C LEU A 318 -9.77 21.31 3.05
N ASN A 319 -10.18 21.88 1.92
CA ASN A 319 -9.50 23.03 1.32
C ASN A 319 -9.63 24.32 2.14
N SER A 320 -10.55 24.37 3.12
CA SER A 320 -10.72 25.52 4.01
C SER A 320 -9.82 25.42 5.23
N GLU A 321 -8.91 26.38 5.40
CA GLU A 321 -8.05 26.48 6.58
C GLU A 321 -8.84 26.64 7.88
N SER A 322 -9.97 27.36 7.83
CA SER A 322 -10.89 27.51 8.96
C SER A 322 -11.52 26.20 9.39
N TYR A 323 -11.82 25.30 8.44
CA TYR A 323 -12.34 23.98 8.75
C TYR A 323 -11.25 23.10 9.36
N ARG A 324 -10.07 23.07 8.73
CA ARG A 324 -8.94 22.25 9.19
C ARG A 324 -8.51 22.58 10.62
N SER A 325 -8.30 23.86 10.91
CA SER A 325 -7.85 24.29 12.24
C SER A 325 -8.89 24.10 13.35
N GLY A 326 -10.18 24.28 13.04
CA GLY A 326 -11.23 24.30 14.06
C GLY A 326 -12.04 23.01 14.22
N TYR A 327 -12.08 22.15 13.21
CA TYR A 327 -13.05 21.05 13.12
C TYR A 327 -12.52 19.74 12.53
N SER A 328 -11.30 19.71 11.98
CA SER A 328 -10.75 18.46 11.45
C SER A 328 -10.59 17.41 12.55
N LEU A 329 -10.67 16.13 12.16
CA LEU A 329 -10.28 15.04 13.04
C LEU A 329 -8.78 14.95 13.22
N GLU A 330 -7.97 15.54 12.32
CA GLU A 330 -6.54 15.78 12.58
C GLU A 330 -6.37 16.57 13.90
N SER A 331 -7.14 17.65 14.10
CA SER A 331 -7.17 18.38 15.38
C SER A 331 -7.68 17.53 16.55
N LEU A 332 -8.56 16.54 16.34
CA LEU A 332 -8.99 15.62 17.41
C LEU A 332 -7.95 14.55 17.72
N ARG A 333 -7.14 14.12 16.74
CA ARG A 333 -5.99 13.23 16.96
C ARG A 333 -4.85 13.95 17.68
N ASP A 334 -4.63 15.23 17.36
CA ASP A 334 -3.67 16.05 18.12
C ASP A 334 -4.06 16.16 19.61
N LEU A 335 -5.36 16.17 19.93
CA LEU A 335 -5.85 16.13 21.31
C LEU A 335 -5.65 14.76 21.97
N GLU A 336 -5.62 13.67 21.20
CA GLU A 336 -5.24 12.36 21.75
C GLU A 336 -3.78 12.38 22.21
N MET A 337 -2.90 13.02 21.46
CA MET A 337 -1.48 13.18 21.80
C MET A 337 -1.22 14.19 22.93
N MET A 338 -2.23 14.99 23.33
CA MET A 338 -2.10 15.94 24.44
C MET A 338 -2.25 15.24 25.81
N PRO A 339 -1.24 15.33 26.70
CA PRO A 339 -1.35 14.73 28.02
C PRO A 339 -2.40 15.47 28.86
N LEU A 340 -3.43 14.75 29.32
CA LEU A 340 -4.45 15.28 30.25
C LEU A 340 -3.85 15.34 31.68
N THR A 341 -3.01 16.34 31.94
CA THR A 341 -2.23 16.45 33.19
C THR A 341 -3.00 16.97 34.39
N THR A 342 -4.19 17.55 34.20
CA THR A 342 -5.04 18.13 35.26
C THR A 342 -6.39 17.40 35.38
N GLU A 343 -7.02 17.45 36.55
CA GLU A 343 -8.35 16.86 36.73
C GLU A 343 -9.41 17.54 35.88
N GLU A 344 -9.30 18.86 35.69
CA GLU A 344 -10.21 19.65 34.85
C GLU A 344 -10.08 19.26 33.38
N SER A 345 -8.87 19.10 32.86
CA SER A 345 -8.66 18.64 31.48
C SER A 345 -9.14 17.21 31.29
N ARG A 346 -8.96 16.34 32.31
CA ARG A 346 -9.37 14.93 32.26
C ARG A 346 -10.89 14.74 32.28
N ASN A 347 -11.59 15.52 33.10
CA ASN A 347 -13.04 15.44 33.30
C ASN A 347 -13.84 16.48 32.50
N GLY A 348 -13.18 17.33 31.72
CA GLY A 348 -13.84 18.23 30.78
C GLY A 348 -14.55 17.50 29.63
N PHE A 349 -15.26 18.24 28.79
CA PHE A 349 -16.15 17.71 27.75
C PHE A 349 -15.83 18.24 26.35
N PHE A 350 -14.63 18.78 26.15
CA PHE A 350 -14.23 19.45 24.91
C PHE A 350 -14.35 18.53 23.70
N ILE A 351 -13.80 17.31 23.78
CA ILE A 351 -13.83 16.35 22.66
C ILE A 351 -15.28 16.00 22.31
N HIS A 352 -16.13 15.81 23.32
CA HIS A 352 -17.55 15.51 23.14
C HIS A 352 -18.28 16.68 22.45
N GLU A 353 -18.09 17.91 22.91
CA GLU A 353 -18.73 19.09 22.32
C GLU A 353 -18.29 19.31 20.86
N SER A 354 -17.02 19.07 20.54
CA SER A 354 -16.49 19.15 19.18
C SER A 354 -17.12 18.11 18.25
N LEU A 355 -17.23 16.86 18.70
CA LEU A 355 -17.88 15.79 17.92
C LEU A 355 -19.37 16.05 17.69
N GLU A 356 -20.10 16.49 18.72
CA GLU A 356 -21.52 16.82 18.58
C GLU A 356 -21.75 17.98 17.61
N LEU A 357 -20.86 18.98 17.61
CA LEU A 357 -20.91 20.08 16.66
C LEU A 357 -20.68 19.60 15.22
N LEU A 358 -19.71 18.71 14.99
CA LEU A 358 -19.47 18.07 13.70
C LEU A 358 -20.67 17.26 13.22
N PHE A 359 -21.26 16.45 14.09
CA PHE A 359 -22.46 15.66 13.77
C PHE A 359 -23.64 16.55 13.39
N ALA A 360 -23.84 17.64 14.11
CA ALA A 360 -24.87 18.62 13.79
C ALA A 360 -24.61 19.30 12.43
N MET A 361 -23.37 19.73 12.16
CA MET A 361 -23.00 20.34 10.87
C MET A 361 -23.22 19.38 9.70
N LEU A 362 -22.87 18.10 9.83
CA LEU A 362 -23.14 17.11 8.79
C LEU A 362 -24.64 16.85 8.61
N TRP A 363 -25.41 16.77 9.69
CA TRP A 363 -26.84 16.50 9.59
C TRP A 363 -27.64 17.68 9.00
N GLU A 364 -27.34 18.90 9.45
CA GLU A 364 -28.08 20.12 9.10
C GLU A 364 -27.51 20.81 7.85
N GLY A 365 -26.25 20.55 7.53
CA GLY A 365 -25.46 21.35 6.60
C GLY A 365 -24.95 22.64 7.26
N PHE A 366 -23.91 23.22 6.69
CA PHE A 366 -23.36 24.50 7.14
C PHE A 366 -23.07 25.40 5.94
N PRO A 367 -23.43 26.69 5.96
CA PRO A 367 -24.32 27.33 6.93
C PRO A 367 -25.74 26.74 6.85
N PRO A 368 -26.50 26.74 7.96
CA PRO A 368 -27.83 26.14 7.99
C PRO A 368 -28.76 26.85 7.01
N ARG A 369 -29.16 26.16 5.94
CA ARG A 369 -30.11 26.68 4.94
C ARG A 369 -31.51 26.62 5.52
N LYS A 370 -31.91 27.64 6.31
CA LYS A 370 -33.30 27.76 6.76
C LYS A 370 -34.22 27.94 5.56
N SER A 371 -35.22 27.09 5.46
CA SER A 371 -36.35 27.24 4.53
C SER A 371 -37.08 28.54 4.82
N GLY A 372 -36.87 29.54 3.96
CA GLY A 372 -37.72 30.72 3.78
C GLY A 372 -37.96 31.58 5.02
N GLN A 373 -37.00 32.43 5.39
CA GLN A 373 -37.21 33.83 5.78
C GLN A 373 -35.88 34.46 6.25
N ALA A 374 -35.70 35.72 5.88
CA ALA A 374 -34.52 36.52 6.13
C ALA A 374 -34.11 36.54 7.61
N VAL A 375 -32.89 36.07 7.88
CA VAL A 375 -32.07 36.61 8.97
C VAL A 375 -30.85 37.26 8.32
N ALA A 376 -31.13 38.27 7.50
CA ALA A 376 -30.19 39.37 7.36
C ALA A 376 -30.24 40.12 8.69
N MET A 377 -29.08 40.37 9.30
CA MET A 377 -28.83 41.01 10.61
C MET A 377 -28.57 40.03 11.76
N ALA A 378 -27.31 39.58 11.89
CA ALA A 378 -26.55 39.53 13.16
C ALA A 378 -25.32 38.59 13.15
N VAL A 379 -24.80 38.12 12.00
CA VAL A 379 -23.46 37.50 11.96
C VAL A 379 -22.72 37.90 10.68
N SER A 380 -22.08 39.08 10.69
CA SER A 380 -20.89 39.33 9.83
C SER A 380 -19.72 38.49 10.34
N ARG A 381 -19.79 37.17 10.15
CA ARG A 381 -18.60 36.31 10.16
C ARG A 381 -18.48 35.76 8.76
N VAL A 382 -17.31 35.95 8.15
CA VAL A 382 -16.95 35.40 6.85
C VAL A 382 -17.25 33.89 6.90
N ILE A 383 -18.31 33.46 6.20
CA ILE A 383 -18.58 32.04 6.03
C ILE A 383 -17.49 31.54 5.08
N THR A 384 -16.50 30.84 5.64
CA THR A 384 -15.27 30.45 4.93
C THR A 384 -15.35 29.06 4.30
N PHE A 385 -16.47 28.34 4.52
CA PHE A 385 -16.73 27.02 3.94
C PHE A 385 -18.22 26.67 3.95
N ASP A 386 -18.61 25.69 3.12
CA ASP A 386 -19.96 25.11 3.04
C ASP A 386 -19.86 23.58 3.24
N ILE A 387 -20.85 23.00 3.92
CA ILE A 387 -21.05 21.57 4.13
C ILE A 387 -22.47 21.25 3.70
N ALA A 388 -22.62 20.32 2.74
CA ALA A 388 -23.93 19.85 2.32
C ALA A 388 -24.59 19.00 3.41
N ALA A 389 -25.88 19.21 3.64
CA ALA A 389 -26.64 18.43 4.62
C ALA A 389 -26.73 16.96 4.21
N LEU A 390 -26.21 16.08 5.05
CA LEU A 390 -26.25 14.63 4.90
C LEU A 390 -27.42 14.05 5.70
N LYS A 391 -28.54 13.78 5.02
CA LYS A 391 -29.74 13.15 5.62
C LYS A 391 -29.60 11.63 5.75
N SER A 392 -28.48 11.18 6.30
CA SER A 392 -28.23 9.77 6.60
C SER A 392 -28.83 9.38 7.96
N HIS A 393 -29.41 8.17 8.04
CA HIS A 393 -29.85 7.58 9.31
C HIS A 393 -28.74 7.49 10.36
N LEU A 394 -27.47 7.55 9.95
CA LEU A 394 -26.34 7.55 10.87
C LEU A 394 -26.34 8.81 11.74
N PHE A 395 -26.50 9.99 11.15
CA PHE A 395 -26.43 11.29 11.82
C PHE A 395 -27.78 11.82 12.32
N ASP A 396 -28.87 11.10 12.06
CA ASP A 396 -30.21 11.46 12.56
C ASP A 396 -30.25 11.53 14.11
N PRO A 397 -30.51 12.71 14.70
CA PRO A 397 -30.58 12.88 16.15
C PRO A 397 -31.72 12.10 16.81
N GLY A 398 -32.78 11.75 16.06
CA GLY A 398 -33.90 10.94 16.54
C GLY A 398 -33.53 9.48 16.79
N ARG A 399 -32.39 9.02 16.25
CA ARG A 399 -31.92 7.64 16.36
C ARG A 399 -30.94 7.40 17.50
N THR A 400 -30.60 8.45 18.26
CA THR A 400 -29.73 8.38 19.45
C THR A 400 -30.29 9.19 20.64
N PRO A 401 -31.53 8.93 21.10
CA PRO A 401 -32.19 9.72 22.14
C PRO A 401 -31.56 9.61 23.55
N LEU A 402 -30.86 8.51 23.88
CA LEU A 402 -30.12 8.37 25.13
C LEU A 402 -28.80 9.12 25.05
N MET A 403 -28.07 8.99 23.94
CA MET A 403 -26.76 9.65 23.78
C MET A 403 -26.87 11.16 23.75
N ARG A 404 -28.00 11.71 23.30
CA ARG A 404 -28.26 13.16 23.35
C ARG A 404 -28.39 13.73 24.76
N LYS A 405 -28.54 12.88 25.78
CA LYS A 405 -28.71 13.30 27.18
C LYS A 405 -27.41 13.18 27.98
N VAL A 406 -26.34 12.63 27.40
CA VAL A 406 -25.09 12.36 28.10
C VAL A 406 -23.96 13.21 27.54
N ARG A 407 -22.95 13.47 28.37
CA ARG A 407 -21.71 14.10 27.96
C ARG A 407 -20.54 13.21 28.36
N PHE A 408 -19.65 12.93 27.41
CA PHE A 408 -18.50 12.06 27.65
C PHE A 408 -17.28 12.88 28.07
N ARG A 409 -16.61 12.45 29.14
CA ARG A 409 -15.38 13.09 29.59
C ARG A 409 -14.24 12.88 28.60
N ASN A 410 -13.34 13.85 28.54
CA ASN A 410 -12.21 13.86 27.62
C ASN A 410 -11.38 12.57 27.67
N HIS A 411 -11.02 12.07 28.86
CA HIS A 411 -10.20 10.84 28.95
C HIS A 411 -10.90 9.58 28.43
N VAL A 412 -12.24 9.52 28.49
CA VAL A 412 -12.99 8.38 27.94
C VAL A 412 -12.95 8.44 26.42
N LEU A 413 -13.25 9.61 25.84
CA LEU A 413 -13.20 9.78 24.39
C LEU A 413 -11.79 9.70 23.82
N GLN A 414 -10.78 10.19 24.54
CA GLN A 414 -9.37 10.02 24.18
C GLN A 414 -9.03 8.54 24.09
N LYS A 415 -9.43 7.73 25.08
CA LYS A 415 -9.21 6.28 25.02
C LYS A 415 -9.97 5.61 23.88
N VAL A 416 -11.18 6.06 23.58
CA VAL A 416 -11.98 5.55 22.45
C VAL A 416 -11.36 5.90 21.09
N ILE A 417 -10.64 7.03 20.99
CA ILE A 417 -9.94 7.46 19.76
C ILE A 417 -8.60 6.71 19.58
N GLU A 418 -7.93 6.37 20.70
CA GLU A 418 -6.69 5.58 20.71
C GLU A 418 -6.91 4.12 20.26
N LEU A 419 -8.08 3.57 20.60
CA LEU A 419 -8.53 2.22 20.23
C LEU A 419 -9.02 2.17 18.77
#